data_AF-A0A7K3YJG9-F1
#
_entry.id   AF-A0A7K3YJG9-F1
#
_cell.length_a   1.000
_cell.length_b   1.000
_cell.length_c   1.000
_cell.angle_alpha   90.00
_cell.angle_beta   90.00
_cell.angle_gamma   90.00
#
_symmetry.space_group_name_H-M   'P 1'
#
loop_
_entity.id
_entity.type
_entity.pdbx_description
1 polymer ?
#
loop_
_entity_poly.entity_id
_entity_poly.type
_entity_poly.pdbx_seq_one_letter_code
_entity_poly.pdbx_strand_id
1 'polypeptide(L)'
;MAVSSAVEAAINSRNGCSLLVIAGPEVVQYLPGTMKLREALAALGGLAPLEPRAPLYRAPGPAILAARARVPQQGAGEESIYRARLGGTLSTFAGRSPAPFAATVRAAFSQTDAHEVRIYSLLPPGDTSHLIQLAHEAKVRGMRVTLRAPAGSPAIPGIDAAEVL
;
A
#
# COMPACT_ATOMS: atom_id res chain seq x y z
N MET A 1 19.21 -0.55 -7.08
CA MET A 1 20.04 0.53 -6.47
C MET A 1 19.24 1.76 -6.02
N ALA A 2 17.92 1.85 -6.25
CA ALA A 2 17.15 3.06 -5.92
C ALA A 2 16.70 3.21 -4.44
N VAL A 3 16.55 2.11 -3.69
CA VAL A 3 16.01 2.16 -2.31
C VAL A 3 17.03 2.68 -1.31
N SER A 4 18.24 2.11 -1.32
CA SER A 4 19.31 2.49 -0.39
C SER A 4 19.70 3.96 -0.53
N SER A 5 19.82 4.48 -1.75
CA SER A 5 20.13 5.89 -1.99
C SER A 5 19.01 6.83 -1.53
N ALA A 6 17.75 6.42 -1.66
CA ALA A 6 16.63 7.22 -1.16
C ALA A 6 16.57 7.25 0.38
N VAL A 7 16.87 6.13 1.04
CA VAL A 7 17.00 6.04 2.50
C VAL A 7 18.16 6.92 2.98
N GLU A 8 19.32 6.83 2.31
CA GLU A 8 20.46 7.71 2.58
C GLU A 8 20.10 9.19 2.45
N ALA A 9 19.46 9.58 1.36
CA ALA A 9 19.03 10.96 1.14
C ALA A 9 18.04 11.45 2.20
N ALA A 10 17.10 10.61 2.63
CA ALA A 10 16.10 10.94 3.66
C ALA A 10 16.73 11.08 5.05
N ILE A 11 17.70 10.25 5.39
CA ILE A 11 18.43 10.36 6.66
C ILE A 11 19.35 11.61 6.64
N ASN A 12 20.07 11.83 5.54
CA ASN A 12 21.00 12.95 5.39
C ASN A 12 20.31 14.31 5.38
N SER A 13 19.03 14.39 4.99
CA SER A 13 18.23 15.62 5.07
C SER A 13 17.81 15.99 6.51
N ARG A 14 18.25 15.24 7.52
CA ARG A 14 17.99 15.43 8.97
C ARG A 14 16.53 15.30 9.39
N ASN A 15 15.64 14.86 8.50
CA ASN A 15 14.24 14.61 8.82
C ASN A 15 14.00 13.21 9.41
N GLY A 16 15.02 12.34 9.42
CA GLY A 16 14.87 10.93 9.73
C GLY A 16 13.94 10.23 8.74
N CYS A 17 13.84 8.91 8.82
CA CYS A 17 12.85 8.19 8.03
C CYS A 17 12.25 7.03 8.81
N SER A 18 10.94 6.84 8.68
CA SER A 18 10.28 5.61 9.10
C SER A 18 10.34 4.62 7.94
N LEU A 19 10.89 3.42 8.18
CA LEU A 19 11.00 2.37 7.17
C LEU A 19 9.95 1.30 7.44
N LEU A 20 9.08 1.06 6.45
CA LEU A 20 8.11 -0.03 6.47
C LEU A 20 8.50 -1.04 5.38
N VAL A 21 8.84 -2.26 5.78
CA VAL A 21 9.25 -3.35 4.89
C VAL A 21 8.10 -4.33 4.73
N ILE A 22 7.71 -4.57 3.49
CA ILE A 22 6.59 -5.42 3.12
C ILE A 22 7.08 -6.48 2.13
N ALA A 23 6.76 -7.74 2.39
CA ALA A 23 6.98 -8.85 1.47
C ALA A 23 5.64 -9.50 1.13
N GLY A 24 5.24 -9.41 -0.14
CA GLY A 24 3.88 -9.77 -0.54
C GLY A 24 2.84 -8.94 0.25
N PRO A 25 1.82 -9.57 0.86
CA PRO A 25 0.82 -8.91 1.68
C PRO A 25 1.15 -8.94 3.19
N GLU A 26 2.43 -9.06 3.57
CA GLU A 26 2.86 -9.14 4.96
C GLU A 26 3.82 -7.99 5.30
N VAL A 27 3.57 -7.32 6.44
CA VAL A 27 4.52 -6.37 7.02
C VAL A 27 5.60 -7.18 7.74
N VAL A 28 6.80 -7.21 7.16
CA VAL A 28 7.93 -7.98 7.69
C VAL A 28 8.61 -7.21 8.82
N GLN A 29 8.76 -5.90 8.64
CA GLN A 29 9.47 -5.06 9.60
C GLN A 29 9.00 -3.62 9.54
N TYR A 30 8.99 -2.96 10.69
CA TYR A 30 8.79 -1.52 10.79
C TYR A 30 9.87 -0.93 11.70
N LEU A 31 10.53 0.12 11.21
CA LEU A 31 11.51 0.91 11.95
C LEU A 31 11.02 2.37 11.99
N PRO A 32 10.46 2.84 13.12
CA PRO A 32 10.01 4.22 13.25
C PRO A 32 11.19 5.19 13.38
N GLY A 33 11.15 6.30 12.62
CA GLY A 33 11.99 7.48 12.85
C GLY A 33 13.50 7.23 12.92
N THR A 34 14.04 6.28 12.13
CA THR A 34 15.46 5.97 12.18
C THR A 34 16.30 7.12 11.60
N MET A 35 17.38 7.44 12.32
CA MET A 35 18.40 8.43 11.96
C MET A 35 19.73 7.76 11.58
N LYS A 36 19.82 6.43 11.71
CA LYS A 36 21.06 5.68 11.52
C LYS A 36 20.97 4.86 10.26
N LEU A 37 21.77 5.23 9.27
CA LEU A 37 21.83 4.55 7.98
C LEU A 37 22.12 3.05 8.12
N ARG A 38 23.03 2.67 9.02
CA ARG A 38 23.39 1.26 9.25
C ARG A 38 22.20 0.42 9.71
N GLU A 39 21.35 0.96 10.58
CA GLU A 39 20.15 0.25 11.07
C GLU A 39 19.10 0.14 9.96
N ALA A 40 18.93 1.20 9.16
CA ALA A 40 18.01 1.19 8.03
C ALA A 40 18.44 0.18 6.94
N LEU A 41 19.73 0.14 6.60
CA LEU A 41 20.28 -0.81 5.63
C LEU A 41 20.28 -2.25 6.18
N ALA A 42 20.52 -2.43 7.48
CA ALA A 42 20.45 -3.75 8.10
C ALA A 42 19.02 -4.34 8.06
N ALA A 43 17.98 -3.50 8.18
CA ALA A 43 16.59 -3.94 8.02
C ALA A 43 16.20 -4.29 6.58
N LEU A 44 16.90 -3.71 5.60
CA LEU A 44 16.78 -4.11 4.19
C LEU A 44 17.63 -5.35 3.87
N GLY A 45 18.72 -5.55 4.61
CA GLY A 45 19.63 -6.69 4.49
C GLY A 45 19.01 -7.97 5.07
N GLY A 46 19.19 -9.09 4.37
CA GLY A 46 18.67 -10.38 4.83
C GLY A 46 17.20 -10.67 4.48
N LEU A 47 16.57 -9.80 3.68
CA LEU A 47 15.25 -10.09 3.10
C LEU A 47 15.38 -11.21 2.06
N ALA A 48 14.96 -12.41 2.44
CA ALA A 48 14.76 -13.52 1.53
C ALA A 48 13.35 -13.45 0.91
N PRO A 49 13.16 -13.93 -0.33
CA PRO A 49 11.82 -14.16 -0.87
C PRO A 49 11.04 -15.05 0.10
N LEU A 50 10.04 -14.48 0.77
CA LEU A 50 9.13 -15.23 1.64
C LEU A 50 7.97 -15.71 0.78
N GLU A 51 7.67 -17.01 0.84
CA GLU A 51 6.39 -17.50 0.33
C GLU A 51 5.27 -16.80 1.11
N PRO A 52 4.27 -16.21 0.42
CA PRO A 52 3.13 -15.58 1.08
C PRO A 52 2.45 -16.61 1.99
N ARG A 53 2.47 -16.41 3.31
CA ARG A 53 1.82 -17.35 4.25
C ARG A 53 0.31 -17.24 4.23
N ALA A 54 -0.20 -16.22 3.56
CA ALA A 54 -1.62 -15.99 3.35
C ALA A 54 -1.99 -16.09 1.86
N PRO A 55 -2.49 -17.27 1.40
CA PRO A 55 -3.15 -17.38 0.10
C PRO A 55 -4.50 -16.62 0.03
N LEU A 56 -4.91 -15.98 1.13
CA LEU A 56 -6.24 -15.42 1.37
C LEU A 56 -6.52 -14.06 0.69
N TYR A 57 -5.53 -13.43 0.05
CA TYR A 57 -5.70 -12.09 -0.51
C TYR A 57 -6.20 -12.05 -1.96
N ARG A 58 -6.62 -13.20 -2.53
CA ARG A 58 -7.37 -13.24 -3.81
C ARG A 58 -8.70 -12.48 -3.75
N ALA A 59 -9.23 -12.22 -2.55
CA ALA A 59 -10.31 -11.27 -2.37
C ALA A 59 -9.69 -9.90 -2.04
N PRO A 60 -9.86 -8.88 -2.91
CA PRO A 60 -9.48 -7.53 -2.56
C PRO A 60 -10.09 -7.17 -1.22
N GLY A 61 -9.34 -6.46 -0.37
CA GLY A 61 -9.89 -5.94 0.88
C GLY A 61 -11.25 -5.26 0.62
N PRO A 62 -12.21 -5.33 1.55
CA PRO A 62 -13.58 -4.88 1.30
C PRO A 62 -13.73 -3.48 0.68
N ALA A 63 -12.77 -2.56 0.92
CA ALA A 63 -12.72 -1.24 0.28
C ALA A 63 -12.47 -1.31 -1.25
N ILE A 64 -11.64 -2.24 -1.72
CA ILE A 64 -11.40 -2.46 -3.15
C ILE A 64 -12.61 -3.16 -3.79
N LEU A 65 -13.27 -4.09 -3.08
CA LEU A 65 -14.54 -4.66 -3.54
C LEU A 65 -15.63 -3.57 -3.68
N ALA A 66 -15.71 -2.66 -2.71
CA ALA A 66 -16.61 -1.51 -2.77
C ALA A 66 -16.25 -0.55 -3.93
N ALA A 67 -14.97 -0.29 -4.19
CA ALA A 67 -14.53 0.54 -5.31
C ALA A 67 -14.85 -0.12 -6.67
N ARG A 68 -14.67 -1.44 -6.79
CA ARG A 68 -15.03 -2.20 -8.01
C ARG A 68 -16.54 -2.20 -8.27
N ALA A 69 -17.36 -2.27 -7.22
CA ALA A 69 -18.81 -2.15 -7.34
C ALA A 69 -19.27 -0.73 -7.79
N ARG A 70 -18.41 0.29 -7.66
CA ARG A 70 -18.69 1.68 -8.08
C ARG A 70 -18.24 2.01 -9.50
N VAL A 71 -17.62 1.07 -10.24
CA VAL A 71 -17.22 1.33 -11.64
C VAL A 71 -18.48 1.51 -12.51
N PRO A 72 -18.66 2.66 -13.17
CA PRO A 72 -19.80 2.87 -14.04
C PRO A 72 -19.64 2.03 -15.31
N GLN A 73 -20.64 1.22 -15.65
CA GLN A 73 -20.88 0.80 -17.02
C GLN A 73 -22.14 1.50 -17.53
N GLN A 74 -22.13 1.88 -18.80
CA GLN A 74 -23.26 2.51 -19.48
C GLN A 74 -24.45 1.55 -19.48
N GLY A 75 -25.47 1.88 -18.69
CA GLY A 75 -26.72 1.11 -18.65
C GLY A 75 -27.63 1.60 -17.52
N ALA A 76 -28.86 1.99 -17.87
CA ALA A 76 -29.92 2.27 -16.90
C ALA A 76 -30.82 1.02 -16.76
N GLY A 77 -31.10 0.58 -15.53
CA GLY A 77 -31.94 -0.59 -15.27
C GLY A 77 -31.70 -1.23 -13.90
N GLU A 78 -32.31 -2.41 -13.66
CA GLU A 78 -32.20 -3.18 -12.41
C GLU A 78 -30.76 -3.50 -12.00
N GLU A 79 -29.85 -3.62 -12.98
CA GLU A 79 -28.43 -3.87 -12.74
C GLU A 79 -27.75 -2.73 -11.97
N SER A 80 -28.12 -1.47 -12.22
CA SER A 80 -27.55 -0.32 -11.50
C SER A 80 -28.01 -0.30 -10.04
N ILE A 81 -29.27 -0.67 -9.78
CA ILE A 81 -29.83 -0.79 -8.44
C ILE A 81 -29.15 -1.94 -7.68
N TYR A 82 -28.98 -3.10 -8.33
CA TYR A 82 -28.27 -4.23 -7.75
C TYR A 82 -26.82 -3.89 -7.39
N ARG A 83 -26.08 -3.23 -8.29
CA ARG A 83 -24.69 -2.80 -8.03
C ARG A 83 -24.61 -1.76 -6.90
N ALA A 84 -25.54 -0.81 -6.83
CA ALA A 84 -25.60 0.14 -5.73
C ALA A 84 -25.82 -0.57 -4.38
N ARG A 85 -26.73 -1.55 -4.34
CA ARG A 85 -26.99 -2.37 -3.16
C ARG A 85 -25.78 -3.20 -2.76
N LEU A 86 -25.15 -3.88 -3.72
CA LEU A 86 -23.94 -4.67 -3.52
C LEU A 86 -22.78 -3.80 -3.02
N GLY A 87 -22.55 -2.64 -3.64
CA GLY A 87 -21.53 -1.68 -3.22
C GLY A 87 -21.77 -1.16 -1.81
N GLY A 88 -23.03 -0.91 -1.43
CA GLY A 88 -23.44 -0.57 -0.07
C GLY A 88 -23.10 -1.67 0.93
N THR A 89 -23.54 -2.91 0.67
CA THR A 89 -23.26 -4.08 1.53
C THR A 89 -21.76 -4.31 1.71
N LEU A 90 -20.99 -4.27 0.62
CA LEU A 90 -19.54 -4.41 0.66
C LEU A 90 -18.87 -3.28 1.44
N SER A 91 -19.36 -2.04 1.31
CA SER A 91 -18.87 -0.89 2.10
C SER A 91 -19.16 -1.06 3.60
N THR A 92 -20.35 -1.55 3.97
CA THR A 92 -20.70 -1.83 5.37
C THR A 92 -19.86 -2.97 5.95
N PHE A 93 -19.66 -4.04 5.20
CA PHE A 93 -18.78 -5.14 5.59
C PHE A 93 -17.33 -4.64 5.75
N ALA A 94 -16.87 -3.78 4.85
CA ALA A 94 -15.56 -3.13 4.93
C ALA A 94 -15.34 -2.35 6.21
N GLY A 95 -16.34 -1.56 6.62
CA GLY A 95 -16.28 -0.79 7.85
C GLY A 95 -16.24 -1.63 9.11
N ARG A 96 -16.72 -2.89 9.06
CA ARG A 96 -16.84 -3.79 10.22
C ARG A 96 -15.74 -4.84 10.32
N SER A 97 -15.08 -5.19 9.21
CA SER A 97 -14.05 -6.23 9.15
C SER A 97 -12.74 -5.64 8.63
N PRO A 98 -11.85 -5.13 9.51
CA PRO A 98 -10.56 -4.63 9.06
C PRO A 98 -9.74 -5.79 8.48
N ALA A 99 -9.22 -5.61 7.26
CA ALA A 99 -8.25 -6.55 6.72
C ALA A 99 -6.98 -6.52 7.59
N PRO A 100 -6.41 -7.66 8.01
CA PRO A 100 -5.25 -7.70 8.92
C PRO A 100 -4.05 -6.88 8.41
N PHE A 101 -3.80 -6.92 7.10
CA PHE A 101 -2.75 -6.13 6.46
C PHE A 101 -3.04 -4.61 6.57
N ALA A 102 -4.22 -4.17 6.15
CA ALA A 102 -4.62 -2.76 6.24
C ALA A 102 -4.59 -2.24 7.69
N ALA A 103 -4.99 -3.06 8.67
CA ALA A 103 -4.90 -2.72 10.08
C ALA A 103 -3.44 -2.51 10.54
N THR A 104 -2.53 -3.38 10.09
CA THR A 104 -1.10 -3.28 10.40
C THR A 104 -0.46 -2.05 9.75
N VAL A 105 -0.77 -1.78 8.49
CA VAL A 105 -0.33 -0.56 7.79
C VAL A 105 -0.87 0.69 8.49
N ARG A 106 -2.15 0.70 8.87
CA ARG A 106 -2.76 1.81 9.61
C ARG A 106 -2.05 2.06 10.94
N ALA A 107 -1.70 0.99 11.67
CA ALA A 107 -0.97 1.08 12.92
C ALA A 107 0.46 1.62 12.72
N ALA A 108 1.16 1.23 11.65
CA ALA A 108 2.45 1.79 11.30
C ALA A 108 2.33 3.29 10.95
N PHE A 109 1.34 3.67 10.15
CA PHE A 109 1.11 5.08 9.80
C PHE A 109 0.64 5.93 10.99
N SER A 110 0.08 5.34 12.05
CA SER A 110 -0.22 6.10 13.28
C SER A 110 0.98 6.42 14.15
N GLN A 111 2.12 5.80 13.87
CA GLN A 111 3.35 6.01 14.65
C GLN A 111 4.27 7.07 14.02
N THR A 112 3.82 7.77 12.98
CA THR A 112 4.64 8.74 12.24
C THR A 112 3.83 9.98 11.87
N ASP A 113 4.46 11.15 11.98
CA ASP A 113 3.90 12.43 11.54
C ASP A 113 4.25 12.73 10.06
N ALA A 114 4.51 11.68 9.27
CA ALA A 114 4.93 11.84 7.89
C ALA A 114 3.76 12.32 7.02
N HIS A 115 4.03 13.26 6.12
CA HIS A 115 3.06 13.73 5.12
C HIS A 115 3.23 13.06 3.75
N GLU A 116 4.28 12.25 3.58
CA GLU A 116 4.60 11.57 2.32
C GLU A 116 4.98 10.11 2.58
N VAL A 117 4.50 9.21 1.73
CA VAL A 117 4.90 7.80 1.66
C VAL A 117 5.55 7.55 0.31
N ARG A 118 6.78 7.05 0.32
CA ARG A 118 7.55 6.67 -0.88
C ARG A 118 7.62 5.15 -0.97
N ILE A 119 6.95 4.59 -1.97
CA ILE A 119 6.86 3.15 -2.19
C ILE A 119 7.90 2.75 -3.21
N TYR A 120 8.69 1.72 -2.90
CA TYR A 120 9.61 1.09 -3.85
C TYR A 120 9.17 -0.35 -4.03
N SER A 121 8.76 -0.73 -5.24
CA SER A 121 8.26 -2.07 -5.51
C SER A 121 8.72 -2.56 -6.87
N LEU A 122 9.11 -3.84 -6.94
CA LEU A 122 9.45 -4.50 -8.20
C LEU A 122 8.22 -4.93 -9.00
N LEU A 123 7.00 -4.74 -8.46
CA LEU A 123 5.71 -4.99 -9.13
C LEU A 123 5.72 -6.24 -10.02
N PRO A 124 5.91 -7.45 -9.45
CA PRO A 124 5.78 -8.66 -10.25
C PRO A 124 4.39 -8.68 -10.91
N PRO A 125 4.28 -9.15 -12.16
CA PRO A 125 2.99 -9.26 -12.84
C PRO A 125 2.06 -10.16 -12.00
N GLY A 126 0.91 -9.61 -11.61
CA GLY A 126 0.01 -10.29 -10.69
C GLY A 126 -0.73 -9.32 -9.77
N ASP A 127 -0.84 -9.68 -8.50
CA ASP A 127 -1.71 -9.01 -7.54
C ASP A 127 -1.10 -7.73 -6.95
N THR A 128 -1.75 -6.59 -7.23
CA THR A 128 -1.40 -5.26 -6.68
C THR A 128 -2.27 -4.85 -5.50
N SER A 129 -3.12 -5.74 -4.99
CA SER A 129 -4.09 -5.45 -3.91
C SER A 129 -3.45 -4.87 -2.64
N HIS A 130 -2.26 -5.32 -2.26
CA HIS A 130 -1.51 -4.82 -1.11
C HIS A 130 -1.08 -3.35 -1.30
N LEU A 131 -0.63 -2.97 -2.50
CA LEU A 131 -0.27 -1.59 -2.82
C LEU A 131 -1.50 -0.68 -2.83
N ILE A 132 -2.64 -1.18 -3.34
CA ILE A 132 -3.91 -0.44 -3.29
C ILE A 132 -4.34 -0.22 -1.84
N GLN A 133 -4.26 -1.24 -0.98
CA GLN A 133 -4.57 -1.11 0.45
C GLN A 133 -3.63 -0.12 1.15
N LEU A 134 -2.34 -0.17 0.85
CA LEU A 134 -1.37 0.76 1.42
C LEU A 134 -1.63 2.21 0.97
N ALA A 135 -1.86 2.41 -0.32
CA ALA A 135 -2.21 3.72 -0.87
C ALA A 135 -3.50 4.24 -0.24
N HIS A 136 -4.53 3.40 -0.11
CA HIS A 136 -5.78 3.77 0.56
C HIS A 136 -5.55 4.23 2.00
N GLU A 137 -4.83 3.46 2.83
CA GLU A 137 -4.56 3.84 4.22
C GLU A 137 -3.72 5.12 4.33
N ALA A 138 -2.80 5.36 3.38
CA ALA A 138 -2.05 6.61 3.31
C ALA A 138 -2.98 7.79 2.96
N LYS A 139 -3.89 7.60 2.00
CA LYS A 139 -4.87 8.61 1.58
C LYS A 139 -5.89 8.96 2.64
N VAL A 140 -6.33 8.00 3.44
CA VAL A 140 -7.19 8.26 4.61
C VAL A 140 -6.53 9.26 5.58
N ARG A 141 -5.19 9.31 5.65
CA ARG A 141 -4.43 10.25 6.48
C ARG A 141 -4.00 11.52 5.75
N GLY A 142 -4.41 11.72 4.50
CA GLY A 142 -4.02 12.89 3.71
C GLY A 142 -2.55 12.87 3.26
N MET A 143 -1.89 11.71 3.28
CA MET A 143 -0.49 11.60 2.85
C MET A 143 -0.37 11.65 1.31
N ARG A 144 0.71 12.27 0.83
CA ARG A 144 1.16 12.12 -0.57
C ARG A 144 1.76 10.73 -0.74
N VAL A 145 1.46 10.05 -1.85
CA VAL A 145 1.95 8.71 -2.14
C VAL A 145 2.69 8.71 -3.47
N THR A 146 3.97 8.40 -3.44
CA THR A 146 4.82 8.27 -4.63
C THR A 146 5.26 6.82 -4.80
N LEU A 147 5.34 6.35 -6.04
CA LEU A 147 5.70 4.97 -6.38
C LEU A 147 6.93 4.97 -7.29
N ARG A 148 7.96 4.23 -6.91
CA ARG A 148 9.05 3.82 -7.80
C ARG A 148 8.88 2.36 -8.18
N ALA A 149 8.70 2.11 -9.48
CA ALA A 149 8.49 0.77 -10.01
C ALA A 149 9.13 0.54 -11.39
N PRO A 150 9.25 -0.70 -11.90
CA PRO A 150 9.75 -0.95 -13.25
C PRO A 150 8.88 -0.29 -14.32
N ALA A 151 9.48 0.05 -15.47
CA ALA A 151 8.75 0.58 -16.61
C ALA A 151 7.64 -0.37 -17.07
N GLY A 152 6.49 0.18 -17.48
CA GLY A 152 5.32 -0.62 -17.89
C GLY A 152 4.48 -1.17 -16.73
N SER A 153 4.77 -0.78 -15.48
CA SER A 153 3.95 -1.13 -14.32
C SER A 153 2.52 -0.61 -14.45
N PRO A 154 1.50 -1.36 -13.96
CA PRO A 154 0.11 -0.92 -14.01
C PRO A 154 -0.12 0.33 -13.15
N ALA A 155 -1.05 1.18 -13.57
CA ALA A 155 -1.50 2.30 -12.75
C ALA A 155 -2.18 1.78 -11.47
N ILE A 156 -1.74 2.28 -10.32
CA ILE A 156 -2.28 1.90 -9.01
C ILE A 156 -3.14 3.05 -8.48
N PRO A 157 -4.43 2.83 -8.17
CA PRO A 157 -5.27 3.84 -7.55
C PRO A 157 -4.68 4.40 -6.25
N GLY A 158 -4.72 5.73 -6.11
CA GLY A 158 -4.23 6.43 -4.92
C GLY A 158 -2.73 6.79 -4.94
N ILE A 159 -2.02 6.50 -6.03
CA ILE A 159 -0.66 6.99 -6.27
C ILE A 159 -0.73 8.38 -6.93
N ASP A 160 -0.01 9.36 -6.37
CA ASP A 160 0.04 10.73 -6.90
C ASP A 160 1.10 10.91 -7.99
N ALA A 161 2.22 10.20 -7.87
CA ALA A 161 3.30 10.23 -8.84
C ALA A 161 3.97 8.87 -8.93
N ALA A 162 4.27 8.44 -10.16
CA ALA A 162 5.01 7.21 -10.43
C ALA A 162 6.32 7.55 -11.17
N GLU A 163 7.42 6.99 -10.70
CA GLU A 163 8.75 7.11 -11.28
C GLU A 163 9.29 5.72 -11.61
N VAL A 164 10.17 5.64 -12.61
CA VAL A 164 10.83 4.38 -12.96
C VAL A 164 11.99 4.11 -11.99
N LEU A 165 12.14 2.86 -11.54
CA LEU A 165 13.22 2.39 -10.66
C LEU A 165 14.61 2.41 -11.30
#